data_AF-A0A7C3TT46-F1
#
_entry.id   AF-A0A7C3TT46-F1
#
_cell.length_a   1.000
_cell.length_b   1.000
_cell.length_c   1.000
_cell.angle_alpha   90.00
_cell.angle_beta   90.00
_cell.angle_gamma   90.00
#
_symmetry.space_group_name_H-M   'P 1'
#
loop_
_entity.id
_entity.type
_entity.pdbx_description
1 polymer ?
#
loop_
_entity_poly.entity_id
_entity_poly.type
_entity_poly.pdbx_seq_one_letter_code
_entity_poly.pdbx_strand_id
1 'polypeptide(L)'
;MPHQHPLHEIGLVKAGRCTILLPSRRELFETHEVFFFPSGVAHGFTTDQEAGVQFVVVQFSNLSPQLAELLSNRSPIGHFRLFPLETSMFLDIVHRIQKECVGDLPWGELQCQALLQELVVLLLRSHERGELPYLNPEQQEAMERALHIFRERAHENLKITQIAWELGFSPQHFRDLFHRYVGVSPKAYLTALKLQRSKCMLLHAEYSITDIALRLGFGNVQQFSKVFRKTTGVSPAEWRRTNLSPRPQLSQRP
;
A
#
# COMPACT_ATOMS: atom_id res chain seq x y z
N MET A 1 12.78 -1.33 26.49
CA MET A 1 13.98 -2.16 26.77
C MET A 1 14.30 -2.94 25.50
N PRO A 2 15.55 -2.98 25.04
CA PRO A 2 15.94 -3.83 23.92
C PRO A 2 15.64 -5.30 24.21
N HIS A 3 15.22 -6.04 23.19
CA HIS A 3 14.86 -7.45 23.26
C HIS A 3 15.28 -8.16 21.97
N GLN A 4 15.29 -9.49 21.98
CA GLN A 4 15.56 -10.33 20.82
C GLN A 4 14.61 -11.52 20.80
N HIS A 5 14.29 -12.03 19.61
CA HIS A 5 13.41 -13.18 19.45
C HIS A 5 13.79 -13.98 18.20
N PRO A 6 13.37 -15.27 18.10
CA PRO A 6 13.77 -16.16 17.01
C PRO A 6 13.01 -15.93 15.69
N LEU A 7 12.10 -14.98 15.63
CA LEU A 7 11.36 -14.61 14.42
C LEU A 7 12.02 -13.43 13.70
N HIS A 8 11.85 -13.37 12.38
CA HIS A 8 12.08 -12.15 11.62
C HIS A 8 10.92 -11.17 11.86
N GLU A 9 11.19 -9.88 11.77
CA GLU A 9 10.14 -8.85 11.76
C GLU A 9 10.27 -7.95 10.53
N ILE A 10 9.13 -7.62 9.94
CA ILE A 10 9.00 -6.46 9.06
C ILE A 10 7.98 -5.54 9.70
N GLY A 11 8.35 -4.28 9.93
CA GLY A 11 7.45 -3.29 10.51
C GLY A 11 7.47 -1.95 9.80
N LEU A 12 6.28 -1.38 9.62
CA LEU A 12 6.07 -0.05 9.04
C LEU A 12 5.78 0.96 10.15
N VAL A 13 6.46 2.10 10.15
CA VAL A 13 6.03 3.27 10.91
C VAL A 13 4.83 3.90 10.20
N LYS A 14 3.64 3.62 10.73
CA LYS A 14 2.38 4.10 10.16
C LYS A 14 2.13 5.57 10.48
N ALA A 15 2.55 6.03 11.66
CA ALA A 15 2.44 7.42 12.07
C ALA A 15 3.46 7.74 13.18
N GLY A 16 3.97 8.97 13.18
CA GLY A 16 4.92 9.48 14.16
C GLY A 16 6.37 9.22 13.77
N ARG A 17 7.26 9.32 14.75
CA ARG A 17 8.68 8.99 14.61
C ARG A 17 9.19 8.21 15.81
N CYS A 18 10.19 7.37 15.58
CA CYS A 18 10.87 6.65 16.65
C CYS A 18 12.36 6.50 16.35
N THR A 19 13.15 6.34 17.39
CA THR A 19 14.54 5.89 17.29
C THR A 19 14.60 4.41 17.60
N ILE A 20 15.01 3.59 16.63
CA ILE A 20 15.32 2.19 16.83
C ILE A 20 16.69 2.08 17.49
N LEU A 21 16.76 1.33 18.58
CA LEU A 21 17.93 1.09 19.41
C LEU A 21 18.51 -0.29 19.08
N LEU A 22 19.68 -0.29 18.46
CA LEU A 22 20.51 -1.49 18.25
C LEU A 22 21.69 -1.47 19.24
N PRO A 23 22.37 -2.60 19.48
CA PRO A 23 23.52 -2.65 20.39
C PRO A 23 24.65 -1.67 20.03
N SER A 24 24.87 -1.47 18.73
CA SER A 24 26.00 -0.69 18.21
C SER A 24 25.63 0.71 17.70
N ARG A 25 24.35 0.98 17.44
CA ARG A 25 23.91 2.26 16.86
C ARG A 25 22.42 2.53 17.12
N ARG A 26 22.01 3.74 16.74
CA ARG A 26 20.62 4.19 16.78
C ARG A 26 20.23 4.72 15.41
N GLU A 27 19.01 4.42 14.98
CA GLU A 27 18.50 4.86 13.68
C GLU A 27 17.12 5.50 13.84
N LEU A 28 16.94 6.66 13.21
CA LEU A 28 15.65 7.35 13.19
C LEU A 28 14.78 6.74 12.11
N PHE A 29 13.53 6.47 12.47
CA PHE A 29 12.49 6.04 11.55
C PHE A 29 11.29 6.99 11.64
N GLU A 30 10.77 7.35 10.48
CA GLU A 30 9.61 8.25 10.32
C GLU A 30 8.46 7.56 9.58
N THR A 31 7.28 8.18 9.57
CA THR A 31 6.13 7.74 8.78
C THR A 31 6.54 7.34 7.35
N HIS A 32 6.03 6.19 6.89
CA HIS A 32 6.35 5.53 5.61
C HIS A 32 7.67 4.77 5.56
N GLU A 33 8.45 4.77 6.63
CA GLU A 33 9.66 3.96 6.70
C GLU A 33 9.39 2.57 7.29
N VAL A 34 10.07 1.58 6.72
CA VAL A 34 9.95 0.17 7.08
C VAL A 34 11.29 -0.30 7.61
N PHE A 35 11.25 -0.98 8.75
CA PHE A 35 12.38 -1.73 9.28
C PHE A 35 12.21 -3.22 8.97
N PHE A 36 13.34 -3.89 8.74
CA PHE A 36 13.44 -5.34 8.75
C PHE A 36 14.43 -5.77 9.83
N PHE A 37 14.00 -6.64 10.73
CA PHE A 37 14.85 -7.26 11.73
C PHE A 37 15.03 -8.74 11.39
N PRO A 38 16.27 -9.17 11.07
CA PRO A 38 16.59 -10.58 11.01
C PRO A 38 16.36 -11.28 12.34
N SER A 39 16.03 -12.56 12.29
CA SER A 39 15.93 -13.43 13.47
C SER A 39 17.20 -13.32 14.33
N GLY A 40 17.02 -13.17 15.65
CA GLY A 40 18.11 -13.08 16.62
C GLY A 40 18.76 -11.70 16.77
N VAL A 41 18.36 -10.68 15.98
CA VAL A 41 18.88 -9.31 16.15
C VAL A 41 18.21 -8.63 17.34
N ALA A 42 19.01 -8.25 18.33
CA ALA A 42 18.52 -7.49 19.48
C ALA A 42 18.16 -6.05 19.08
N HIS A 43 16.96 -5.61 19.44
CA HIS A 43 16.44 -4.29 19.08
C HIS A 43 15.42 -3.77 20.11
N GLY A 44 15.24 -2.46 20.13
CA GLY A 44 14.16 -1.78 20.85
C GLY A 44 13.83 -0.46 20.17
N PHE A 45 12.89 0.31 20.72
CA PHE A 45 12.62 1.65 20.22
C PHE A 45 12.34 2.63 21.35
N THR A 46 12.55 3.91 21.07
CA THR A 46 12.14 5.04 21.90
C THR A 46 11.44 6.09 21.04
N THR A 47 10.51 6.83 21.62
CA THR A 47 9.90 8.00 20.97
C THR A 47 9.91 9.16 21.95
N ASP A 48 10.16 10.36 21.43
CA ASP A 48 10.15 11.63 22.15
C ASP A 48 8.83 12.40 21.97
N GLN A 49 7.89 11.86 21.18
CA GLN A 49 6.63 12.52 20.87
C GLN A 49 5.53 12.12 21.84
N GLU A 50 4.83 13.13 22.40
CA GLU A 50 3.63 12.92 23.24
C GLU A 50 2.52 12.16 22.49
N ALA A 51 2.37 12.39 21.19
CA ALA A 51 1.41 11.69 20.34
C ALA A 51 1.71 10.19 20.15
N GLY A 52 2.91 9.74 20.55
CA GLY A 52 3.38 8.38 20.39
C GLY A 52 3.77 8.01 18.96
N VAL A 53 4.00 6.71 18.75
CA VAL A 53 4.33 6.12 17.45
C VAL A 53 3.40 4.93 17.18
N GLN A 54 2.94 4.79 15.93
CA GLN A 54 2.13 3.66 15.51
C GLN A 54 2.90 2.79 14.54
N PHE A 55 2.96 1.49 14.84
CA PHE A 55 3.56 0.49 13.98
C PHE A 55 2.52 -0.47 13.43
N VAL A 56 2.82 -1.02 12.25
CA VAL A 56 2.19 -2.25 11.75
C VAL A 56 3.31 -3.25 11.55
N VAL A 57 3.31 -4.35 12.31
CA VAL A 57 4.40 -5.33 12.36
C VAL A 57 3.90 -6.71 11.97
N VAL A 58 4.70 -7.42 11.15
CA VAL A 58 4.52 -8.83 10.82
C VAL A 58 5.74 -9.60 11.30
N GLN A 59 5.50 -10.64 12.09
CA GLN A 59 6.52 -11.58 12.55
C GLN A 59 6.40 -12.91 11.79
N PHE A 60 7.53 -13.51 11.40
CA PHE A 60 7.54 -14.76 10.64
C PHE A 60 8.86 -15.53 10.79
N SER A 61 8.83 -16.85 10.60
CA SER A 61 10.01 -17.72 10.67
C SER A 61 10.59 -18.06 9.28
N ASN A 62 9.75 -18.13 8.25
CA ASN A 62 10.09 -18.77 6.98
C ASN A 62 10.65 -17.77 5.96
N LEU A 63 11.95 -17.44 6.10
CA LEU A 63 12.68 -16.64 5.12
C LEU A 63 14.03 -17.30 4.81
N SER A 64 14.39 -17.36 3.53
CA SER A 64 15.71 -17.91 3.16
C SER A 64 16.83 -16.96 3.61
N PRO A 65 18.02 -17.48 3.99
CA PRO A 65 19.15 -16.64 4.38
C PRO A 65 19.52 -15.60 3.32
N GLN A 66 19.43 -15.95 2.03
CA GLN A 66 19.73 -15.05 0.92
C GLN A 66 18.76 -13.86 0.87
N LEU A 67 17.46 -14.09 1.10
CA LEU A 67 16.49 -13.00 1.15
C LEU A 67 16.65 -12.15 2.41
N ALA A 68 16.99 -12.76 3.54
CA ALA A 68 17.29 -12.02 4.77
C ALA A 68 18.49 -11.08 4.58
N GLU A 69 19.54 -11.53 3.88
CA GLU A 69 20.71 -10.72 3.54
C GLU A 69 20.33 -9.55 2.61
N LEU A 70 19.56 -9.81 1.55
CA LEU A 70 19.09 -8.76 0.63
C LEU A 70 18.22 -7.71 1.33
N LEU A 71 17.37 -8.13 2.27
CA LEU A 71 16.56 -7.20 3.05
C LEU A 71 17.38 -6.41 4.07
N SER A 72 18.53 -6.94 4.50
CA SER A 72 19.44 -6.28 5.47
C SER A 72 20.34 -5.24 4.81
N ASN A 73 19.74 -4.33 4.02
CA ASN A 73 20.44 -3.31 3.22
C ASN A 73 21.24 -2.30 4.05
N ARG A 74 21.01 -2.22 5.36
CA ARG A 74 21.79 -1.46 6.33
C ARG A 74 22.17 -2.40 7.48
N SER A 75 23.05 -3.37 7.22
CA SER A 75 23.46 -4.39 8.20
C SER A 75 23.65 -3.84 9.63
N PRO A 76 23.05 -4.47 10.66
CA PRO A 76 22.38 -5.77 10.62
C PRO A 76 20.87 -5.73 10.32
N ILE A 77 20.31 -4.58 9.95
CA ILE A 77 18.86 -4.42 9.72
C ILE A 77 18.57 -4.01 8.27
N GLY A 78 17.29 -4.05 7.90
CA GLY A 78 16.82 -3.36 6.71
C GLY A 78 16.18 -2.02 7.06
N HIS A 79 16.42 -1.02 6.22
CA HIS A 79 15.74 0.27 6.25
C HIS A 79 15.23 0.60 4.84
N PHE A 80 13.92 0.72 4.71
CA PHE A 80 13.26 1.07 3.46
C PHE A 80 12.37 2.29 3.66
N ARG A 81 12.18 3.06 2.60
CA ARG A 81 11.23 4.17 2.58
C ARG A 81 10.23 3.94 1.46
N LEU A 82 8.98 3.71 1.83
CA LEU A 82 7.92 3.44 0.87
C LEU A 82 7.31 4.74 0.36
N PHE A 83 6.98 4.76 -0.93
CA PHE A 83 6.10 5.79 -1.48
C PHE A 83 4.68 5.62 -0.87
N PRO A 84 3.81 6.65 -0.86
CA PRO A 84 2.47 6.54 -0.28
C PRO A 84 1.60 5.44 -0.90
N LEU A 85 1.76 5.18 -2.21
CA LEU A 85 1.08 4.06 -2.87
C LEU A 85 1.63 2.71 -2.39
N GLU A 86 2.94 2.57 -2.29
CA GLU A 86 3.60 1.36 -1.80
C GLU A 86 3.27 1.09 -0.32
N THR A 87 3.14 2.14 0.49
CA THR A 87 2.62 2.06 1.86
C THR A 87 1.21 1.48 1.88
N SER A 88 0.35 1.93 0.96
CA SER A 88 -1.02 1.40 0.85
C SER A 88 -1.03 -0.07 0.45
N MET A 89 -0.12 -0.47 -0.46
CA MET A 89 0.06 -1.88 -0.86
C MET A 89 0.59 -2.73 0.29
N PHE A 90 1.58 -2.22 1.05
CA PHE A 90 2.10 -2.88 2.25
C PHE A 90 0.98 -3.17 3.24
N LEU A 91 0.17 -2.16 3.57
CA LEU A 91 -0.95 -2.31 4.50
C LEU A 91 -2.01 -3.30 4.01
N ASP A 92 -2.31 -3.34 2.71
CA ASP A 92 -3.24 -4.32 2.12
C ASP A 92 -2.70 -5.76 2.25
N ILE A 93 -1.41 -5.97 1.94
CA ILE A 93 -0.76 -7.28 2.08
C ILE A 93 -0.79 -7.72 3.55
N VAL A 94 -0.43 -6.85 4.49
CA VAL A 94 -0.47 -7.17 5.93
C VAL A 94 -1.89 -7.48 6.40
N HIS A 95 -2.90 -6.73 5.94
CA HIS A 95 -4.30 -7.01 6.28
C HIS A 95 -4.75 -8.39 5.74
N ARG A 96 -4.32 -8.75 4.52
CA ARG A 96 -4.58 -10.08 3.94
C ARG A 96 -3.89 -11.18 4.76
N ILE A 97 -2.64 -10.98 5.21
CA ILE A 97 -1.94 -11.92 6.09
C ILE A 97 -2.72 -12.09 7.40
N GLN A 98 -3.09 -10.98 8.05
CA GLN A 98 -3.85 -11.00 9.30
C GLN A 98 -5.16 -11.79 9.16
N LYS A 99 -5.86 -11.62 8.03
CA LYS A 99 -7.10 -12.36 7.75
C LYS A 99 -6.87 -13.86 7.64
N GLU A 100 -5.79 -14.30 7.00
CA GLU A 100 -5.43 -15.73 6.90
C GLU A 100 -4.96 -16.29 8.25
N CYS A 101 -4.29 -15.49 9.09
CA CYS A 101 -3.87 -15.93 10.44
C CYS A 101 -5.03 -16.07 11.43
N VAL A 102 -6.08 -15.25 11.29
CA VAL A 102 -7.25 -15.26 12.20
C VAL A 102 -8.39 -16.12 11.64
N GLY A 103 -8.52 -16.19 10.32
CA GLY A 103 -9.53 -16.97 9.65
C GLY A 103 -9.16 -18.44 9.59
N ASP A 104 -10.08 -19.32 9.94
CA ASP A 104 -9.95 -20.77 9.72
C ASP A 104 -10.18 -21.08 8.22
N LEU A 105 -9.31 -20.56 7.37
CA LEU A 105 -9.36 -20.70 5.92
C LEU A 105 -8.47 -21.86 5.48
N PRO A 106 -8.96 -22.75 4.60
CA PRO A 106 -8.12 -23.79 4.00
C PRO A 106 -6.89 -23.18 3.33
N TRP A 107 -5.72 -23.79 3.55
CA TRP A 107 -4.44 -23.38 2.96
C TRP A 107 -3.89 -22.03 3.46
N GLY A 108 -4.33 -21.54 4.63
CA GLY A 108 -3.90 -20.26 5.18
C GLY A 108 -2.37 -20.10 5.29
N GLU A 109 -1.63 -21.14 5.67
CA GLU A 109 -0.16 -21.09 5.75
C GLU A 109 0.49 -20.82 4.38
N LEU A 110 0.06 -21.54 3.34
CA LEU A 110 0.56 -21.35 1.98
C LEU A 110 0.22 -19.95 1.45
N GLN A 111 -0.98 -19.46 1.75
CA GLN A 111 -1.40 -18.11 1.36
C GLN A 111 -0.58 -17.04 2.11
N CYS A 112 -0.31 -17.21 3.40
CA CYS A 112 0.59 -16.36 4.17
C CYS A 112 2.00 -16.35 3.57
N GLN A 113 2.53 -17.49 3.15
CA GLN A 113 3.84 -17.58 2.49
C GLN A 113 3.86 -16.80 1.16
N ALA A 114 2.83 -16.93 0.33
CA ALA A 114 2.72 -16.18 -0.92
C ALA A 114 2.63 -14.65 -0.69
N LEU A 115 1.86 -14.23 0.32
CA LEU A 115 1.73 -12.83 0.70
C LEU A 115 3.04 -12.26 1.28
N LEU A 116 3.77 -13.06 2.06
CA LEU A 116 5.08 -12.68 2.56
C LEU A 116 6.07 -12.48 1.42
N GLN A 117 6.06 -13.35 0.40
CA GLN A 117 6.88 -13.17 -0.80
C GLN A 117 6.49 -11.89 -1.56
N GLU A 118 5.19 -11.60 -1.68
CA GLU A 118 4.70 -10.33 -2.26
C GLU A 118 5.25 -9.12 -1.50
N LEU A 119 5.24 -9.17 -0.15
CA LEU A 119 5.78 -8.13 0.72
C LEU A 119 7.29 -7.93 0.53
N VAL A 120 8.06 -9.03 0.48
CA VAL A 120 9.51 -8.99 0.25
C VAL A 120 9.82 -8.36 -1.11
N VAL A 121 9.10 -8.75 -2.16
CA VAL A 121 9.29 -8.17 -3.50
C VAL A 121 8.94 -6.68 -3.53
N LEU A 122 7.92 -6.25 -2.80
CA LEU A 122 7.58 -4.83 -2.65
C LEU A 122 8.76 -4.04 -2.06
N LEU A 123 9.36 -4.54 -0.98
CA LEU A 123 10.50 -3.88 -0.32
C LEU A 123 11.74 -3.82 -1.21
N LEU A 124 12.09 -4.93 -1.88
CA LEU A 124 13.25 -4.99 -2.77
C LEU A 124 13.09 -4.04 -3.97
N ARG A 125 11.91 -3.99 -4.60
CA ARG A 125 11.63 -3.05 -5.70
C ARG A 125 11.65 -1.60 -5.24
N SER A 126 11.13 -1.33 -4.05
CA SER A 126 11.17 0.02 -3.46
C SER A 126 12.62 0.45 -3.22
N HIS A 127 13.47 -0.46 -2.73
CA HIS A 127 14.90 -0.20 -2.54
C HIS A 127 15.63 0.10 -3.85
N GLU A 128 15.42 -0.69 -4.90
CA GLU A 128 16.01 -0.47 -6.24
C GLU A 128 15.56 0.85 -6.88
N ARG A 129 14.35 1.31 -6.56
CA ARG A 129 13.80 2.58 -7.05
C ARG A 129 14.55 3.80 -6.50
N GLY A 130 15.26 3.63 -5.39
CA GLY A 130 16.06 4.67 -4.75
C GLY A 130 15.26 5.55 -3.78
N GLU A 131 15.91 6.62 -3.32
CA GLU A 131 15.35 7.52 -2.32
C GLU A 131 14.17 8.33 -2.87
N LEU A 132 13.21 8.64 -1.99
CA LEU A 132 12.20 9.65 -2.29
C LEU A 132 12.91 10.98 -2.58
N PRO A 133 12.53 11.69 -3.65
CA PRO A 133 13.09 13.01 -3.91
C PRO A 133 12.76 13.93 -2.74
N TYR A 134 13.77 14.69 -2.31
CA TYR A 134 13.57 15.71 -1.28
C TYR A 134 12.43 16.64 -1.69
N LEU A 135 11.45 16.73 -0.80
CA LEU A 135 10.36 17.69 -0.86
C LEU A 135 10.54 18.62 0.34
N ASN A 136 10.42 19.92 0.10
CA ASN A 136 10.34 20.84 1.22
C ASN A 136 9.01 20.61 1.99
N PRO A 137 8.89 21.08 3.25
CA PRO A 137 7.68 20.85 4.05
C PRO A 137 6.38 21.31 3.37
N GLU A 138 6.41 22.43 2.66
CA GLU A 138 5.26 22.98 1.93
C GLU A 138 4.82 22.05 0.77
N GLN A 139 5.78 21.52 0.01
CA GLN A 139 5.52 20.57 -1.07
C GLN A 139 4.99 19.25 -0.51
N GLN A 140 5.53 18.77 0.60
CA GLN A 140 5.03 17.56 1.25
C GLN A 140 3.59 17.75 1.72
N GLU A 141 3.29 18.84 2.44
CA GLU A 141 1.93 19.18 2.87
C GLU A 141 0.98 19.30 1.66
N ALA A 142 1.43 19.95 0.57
CA ALA A 142 0.64 20.03 -0.65
C ALA A 142 0.36 18.67 -1.28
N MET A 143 1.31 17.73 -1.27
CA MET A 143 1.10 16.38 -1.79
C MET A 143 0.19 15.54 -0.88
N GLU A 144 0.30 15.70 0.44
CA GLU A 144 -0.62 15.07 1.40
C GLU A 144 -2.05 15.59 1.21
N ARG A 145 -2.22 16.91 1.04
CA ARG A 145 -3.50 17.54 0.69
C ARG A 145 -4.02 17.04 -0.66
N ALA A 146 -3.16 16.89 -1.67
CA ALA A 146 -3.55 16.33 -2.97
C ALA A 146 -4.06 14.90 -2.84
N LEU A 147 -3.37 14.06 -2.06
CA LEU A 147 -3.80 12.69 -1.76
C LEU A 147 -5.15 12.68 -1.04
N HIS A 148 -5.35 13.56 -0.06
CA HIS A 148 -6.62 13.69 0.65
C HIS A 148 -7.76 14.11 -0.30
N ILE A 149 -7.56 15.15 -1.11
CA ILE A 149 -8.51 15.61 -2.13
C ILE A 149 -8.88 14.45 -3.07
N PHE A 150 -7.89 13.71 -3.58
CA PHE A 150 -8.15 12.58 -4.46
C PHE A 150 -8.93 11.46 -3.78
N ARG A 151 -8.64 11.15 -2.51
CA ARG A 151 -9.38 10.12 -1.77
C ARG A 151 -10.82 10.55 -1.55
N GLU A 152 -11.08 11.74 -1.00
CA GLU A 152 -12.44 12.18 -0.70
C GLU A 152 -13.27 12.35 -1.98
N ARG A 153 -12.70 13.08 -2.94
CA ARG A 153 -13.43 13.57 -4.12
C ARG A 153 -13.25 12.69 -5.35
N ALA A 154 -12.72 11.48 -5.21
CA ALA A 154 -12.51 10.54 -6.33
C ALA A 154 -13.79 10.20 -7.12
N HIS A 155 -14.97 10.42 -6.56
CA HIS A 155 -16.24 10.19 -7.22
C HIS A 155 -16.61 11.34 -8.19
N GLU A 156 -16.00 12.51 -8.04
CA GLU A 156 -16.21 13.67 -8.90
C GLU A 156 -15.45 13.56 -10.23
N ASN A 157 -15.84 14.39 -11.20
CA ASN A 157 -15.08 14.62 -12.43
C ASN A 157 -13.95 15.63 -12.18
N LEU A 158 -12.98 15.26 -11.34
CA LEU A 158 -11.85 16.11 -10.98
C LEU A 158 -10.93 16.38 -12.17
N LYS A 159 -10.61 17.65 -12.43
CA LYS A 159 -9.54 18.03 -13.35
C LYS A 159 -8.25 18.21 -12.57
N ILE A 160 -7.24 17.41 -12.91
CA ILE A 160 -5.89 17.50 -12.31
C ILE A 160 -5.32 18.93 -12.40
N THR A 161 -5.63 19.66 -13.46
CA THR A 161 -5.20 21.05 -13.64
C THR A 161 -5.80 21.97 -12.57
N GLN A 162 -7.06 21.80 -12.18
CA GLN A 162 -7.71 22.61 -11.15
C GLN A 162 -7.08 22.36 -9.79
N ILE A 163 -6.82 21.09 -9.45
CA ILE A 163 -6.19 20.70 -8.18
C ILE A 163 -4.76 21.21 -8.10
N ALA A 164 -4.01 21.17 -9.21
CA ALA A 164 -2.68 21.75 -9.27
C ALA A 164 -2.72 23.25 -8.92
N TRP A 165 -3.62 24.01 -9.55
CA TRP A 165 -3.77 25.45 -9.29
C TRP A 165 -4.27 25.75 -7.87
N GLU A 166 -5.23 24.97 -7.36
CA GLU A 166 -5.75 25.08 -5.98
C GLU A 166 -4.63 24.91 -4.94
N LEU A 167 -3.64 24.06 -5.23
CA LEU A 167 -2.48 23.82 -4.37
C LEU A 167 -1.31 24.77 -4.65
N GLY A 168 -1.44 25.73 -5.57
CA GLY A 168 -0.39 26.71 -5.89
C GLY A 168 0.67 26.22 -6.89
N PHE A 169 0.40 25.15 -7.63
CA PHE A 169 1.36 24.56 -8.59
C PHE A 169 0.90 24.72 -10.04
N SER A 170 1.85 24.90 -10.96
CA SER A 170 1.56 24.71 -12.38
C SER A 170 1.20 23.24 -12.65
N PRO A 171 0.29 22.92 -13.60
CA PRO A 171 -0.11 21.54 -13.85
C PRO A 171 1.02 20.60 -14.29
N GLN A 172 2.08 21.14 -14.89
CA GLN A 172 3.27 20.36 -15.24
C GLN A 172 4.08 20.05 -13.98
N HIS A 173 4.41 21.08 -13.19
CA HIS A 173 5.19 20.90 -11.96
C HIS A 173 4.46 19.98 -10.97
N PHE A 174 3.14 20.13 -10.82
CA PHE A 174 2.33 19.24 -9.98
C PHE A 174 2.40 17.78 -10.44
N ARG A 175 2.31 17.50 -11.75
CA ARG A 175 2.37 16.12 -12.27
C ARG A 175 3.72 15.47 -11.98
N ASP A 176 4.80 16.22 -12.18
CA ASP A 176 6.15 15.74 -11.96
C ASP A 176 6.39 15.52 -10.46
N LEU A 177 6.00 16.50 -9.63
CA LEU A 177 6.10 16.44 -8.18
C LEU A 177 5.29 15.29 -7.58
N PHE A 178 4.04 15.14 -8.02
CA PHE A 178 3.17 14.06 -7.58
C PHE A 178 3.66 12.71 -8.06
N HIS A 179 4.20 12.57 -9.27
CA HIS A 179 4.77 11.30 -9.71
C HIS A 179 5.97 10.90 -8.85
N ARG A 180 6.83 11.88 -8.55
CA ARG A 180 8.00 11.76 -7.68
C ARG A 180 7.67 11.40 -6.23
N TYR A 181 6.58 11.94 -5.67
CA TYR A 181 6.15 11.63 -4.30
C TYR A 181 5.26 10.38 -4.24
N VAL A 182 4.37 10.28 -5.22
CA VAL A 182 3.40 9.22 -5.59
C VAL A 182 3.95 7.82 -5.81
N GLY A 183 4.97 7.82 -6.66
CA GLY A 183 5.35 6.70 -7.51
C GLY A 183 4.53 6.57 -8.80
N VAL A 184 3.43 7.31 -8.98
CA VAL A 184 2.54 7.24 -10.16
C VAL A 184 1.97 8.61 -10.51
N SER A 185 1.54 8.82 -11.76
CA SER A 185 0.92 10.09 -12.15
C SER A 185 -0.40 10.35 -11.39
N PRO A 186 -0.80 11.62 -11.17
CA PRO A 186 -2.08 11.95 -10.51
C PRO A 186 -3.29 11.29 -11.17
N LYS A 187 -3.31 11.23 -12.50
CA LYS A 187 -4.39 10.61 -13.27
C LYS A 187 -4.45 9.10 -13.04
N ALA A 188 -3.30 8.44 -12.98
CA ALA A 188 -3.23 7.01 -12.70
C ALA A 188 -3.71 6.71 -11.27
N TYR A 189 -3.28 7.51 -10.29
CA TYR A 189 -3.73 7.38 -8.90
C TYR A 189 -5.25 7.56 -8.76
N LEU A 190 -5.80 8.64 -9.32
CA LEU A 190 -7.24 8.90 -9.31
C LEU A 190 -8.03 7.79 -10.01
N THR A 191 -7.50 7.25 -11.11
CA THR A 191 -8.11 6.12 -11.81
C THR A 191 -8.13 4.87 -10.93
N ALA A 192 -7.04 4.57 -10.22
CA ALA A 192 -6.96 3.43 -9.30
C ALA A 192 -8.01 3.55 -8.17
N LEU A 193 -8.15 4.74 -7.58
CA LEU A 193 -9.17 5.00 -6.56
C LEU A 193 -10.60 4.79 -7.08
N LYS A 194 -10.89 5.31 -8.29
CA LYS A 194 -12.20 5.09 -8.96
C LYS A 194 -12.47 3.61 -9.17
N LEU A 195 -11.47 2.84 -9.62
CA LEU A 195 -11.62 1.40 -9.84
C LEU A 195 -11.76 0.60 -8.55
N GLN A 196 -11.10 1.00 -7.47
CA GLN A 196 -11.29 0.37 -6.16
C GLN A 196 -12.72 0.57 -5.67
N ARG A 197 -13.24 1.80 -5.75
CA ARG A 197 -14.64 2.09 -5.41
C ARG A 197 -15.63 1.35 -6.30
N SER A 198 -15.34 1.27 -7.60
CA SER A 198 -16.23 0.57 -8.53
C SER A 198 -16.36 -0.91 -8.19
N LYS A 199 -15.27 -1.58 -7.78
CA LYS A 199 -15.33 -2.98 -7.31
C LYS A 199 -16.29 -3.14 -6.13
N CYS A 200 -16.22 -2.26 -5.13
CA CYS A 200 -17.15 -2.28 -4.00
C CYS A 200 -18.61 -2.07 -4.46
N MET A 201 -18.86 -1.12 -5.36
CA MET A 201 -20.20 -0.88 -5.89
C MET A 201 -20.70 -2.02 -6.77
N LEU A 202 -19.82 -2.71 -7.51
CA LEU A 202 -20.17 -3.84 -8.36
C LEU A 202 -20.68 -5.05 -7.56
N LEU A 203 -20.33 -5.16 -6.27
CA LEU A 203 -20.85 -6.16 -5.34
C LEU A 203 -22.30 -5.88 -4.89
N HIS A 204 -22.83 -4.68 -5.16
CA HIS A 204 -24.20 -4.32 -4.80
C HIS A 204 -25.06 -4.36 -6.07
N ALA A 205 -26.01 -5.30 -6.12
CA ALA A 205 -26.82 -5.57 -7.32
C ALA A 205 -27.69 -4.39 -7.76
N GLU A 206 -28.01 -3.49 -6.84
CA GLU A 206 -28.83 -2.28 -7.05
C GLU A 206 -28.18 -1.23 -7.96
N TYR A 207 -26.85 -1.23 -8.12
CA TYR A 207 -26.19 -0.29 -9.02
C TYR A 207 -26.07 -0.87 -10.43
N SER A 208 -26.56 -0.17 -11.46
CA SER A 208 -26.23 -0.55 -12.84
C SER A 208 -24.77 -0.20 -13.16
N ILE A 209 -24.17 -0.86 -14.15
CA ILE A 209 -22.79 -0.55 -14.60
C ILE A 209 -22.70 0.91 -15.09
N THR A 210 -23.77 1.41 -15.72
CA THR A 210 -23.89 2.80 -16.15
C THR A 210 -23.91 3.75 -14.95
N ASP A 211 -24.69 3.46 -13.91
CA ASP A 211 -24.75 4.30 -12.72
C ASP A 211 -23.40 4.36 -12.00
N ILE A 212 -22.70 3.24 -11.90
CA ILE A 212 -21.35 3.18 -11.32
C ILE A 212 -20.39 4.07 -12.11
N ALA A 213 -20.42 3.99 -13.45
CA ALA A 213 -19.56 4.82 -14.30
C ALA A 213 -19.82 6.32 -14.07
N LEU A 214 -21.08 6.75 -14.05
CA LEU A 214 -21.47 8.15 -13.87
C LEU A 214 -21.16 8.64 -12.45
N ARG A 215 -21.47 7.85 -11.40
CA ARG A 215 -21.21 8.18 -10.00
C ARG A 215 -19.72 8.32 -9.69
N LEU A 216 -18.86 7.67 -10.47
CA LEU A 216 -17.41 7.76 -10.34
C LEU A 216 -16.81 8.80 -11.31
N GLY A 217 -17.64 9.63 -11.94
CA GLY A 217 -17.20 10.70 -12.83
C GLY A 217 -16.47 10.21 -14.07
N PHE A 218 -16.79 9.03 -14.60
CA PHE A 218 -16.39 8.66 -15.96
C PHE A 218 -17.33 9.34 -16.95
N GLY A 219 -16.80 9.77 -18.11
CA GLY A 219 -17.60 10.48 -19.13
C GLY A 219 -18.70 9.61 -19.74
N ASN A 220 -18.50 8.29 -19.78
CA ASN A 220 -19.52 7.32 -20.16
C ASN A 220 -19.13 5.88 -19.74
N VAL A 221 -20.08 4.95 -19.90
CA VAL A 221 -19.91 3.54 -19.53
C VAL A 221 -18.85 2.82 -20.37
N GLN A 222 -18.63 3.24 -21.62
CA GLN A 222 -17.63 2.66 -22.51
C GLN A 222 -16.21 2.99 -22.04
N GLN A 223 -15.97 4.24 -21.65
CA GLN A 223 -14.71 4.69 -21.05
C GLN A 223 -14.43 3.93 -19.75
N PHE A 224 -15.42 3.85 -18.85
CA PHE A 224 -15.30 3.07 -17.62
C PHE A 224 -14.95 1.61 -17.91
N SER A 225 -15.72 0.93 -18.76
CA SER A 225 -15.52 -0.49 -19.07
C SER A 225 -14.15 -0.77 -19.70
N LYS A 226 -13.68 0.12 -20.58
CA LYS A 226 -12.35 0.03 -21.20
C LYS A 226 -11.25 0.14 -20.14
N VAL A 227 -11.33 1.12 -19.26
CA VAL A 227 -10.35 1.33 -18.18
C VAL A 227 -10.39 0.17 -17.20
N PHE A 228 -11.58 -0.26 -16.76
CA PHE A 228 -11.76 -1.38 -15.85
C PHE A 228 -11.17 -2.68 -16.42
N ARG A 229 -11.48 -3.01 -17.68
CA ARG A 229 -10.93 -4.21 -18.33
C ARG A 229 -9.42 -4.13 -18.51
N LYS A 230 -8.89 -2.97 -18.89
CA LYS A 230 -7.43 -2.78 -19.01
C LYS A 230 -6.72 -3.05 -17.67
N THR A 231 -7.33 -2.67 -16.55
CA THR A 231 -6.72 -2.81 -15.23
C THR A 231 -6.99 -4.16 -14.57
N THR A 232 -8.15 -4.78 -14.80
CA THR A 232 -8.57 -6.00 -14.09
C THR A 232 -8.52 -7.26 -14.95
N GLY A 233 -8.29 -7.14 -16.26
CA GLY A 233 -8.33 -8.24 -17.23
C GLY A 233 -9.72 -8.59 -17.75
N VAL A 234 -10.79 -8.29 -16.99
CA VAL A 234 -12.18 -8.66 -17.30
C VAL A 234 -13.11 -7.46 -17.37
N SER A 235 -14.27 -7.60 -18.01
CA SER A 235 -15.26 -6.51 -18.05
C SER A 235 -15.91 -6.28 -16.66
N PRO A 236 -16.49 -5.10 -16.36
CA PRO A 236 -17.22 -4.89 -15.11
C PRO A 236 -18.38 -5.88 -14.91
N ALA A 237 -19.09 -6.23 -15.99
CA ALA A 237 -20.20 -7.17 -15.96
C ALA A 237 -19.72 -8.59 -15.61
N GLU A 238 -18.63 -9.02 -16.24
CA GLU A 238 -18.02 -10.31 -15.96
C GLU A 238 -17.45 -10.38 -14.54
N TRP A 239 -16.77 -9.32 -14.10
CA TRP A 239 -16.27 -9.20 -12.73
C TRP A 239 -17.42 -9.34 -11.72
N ARG A 240 -18.52 -8.62 -11.94
CA ARG A 240 -19.74 -8.72 -11.10
C ARG A 240 -20.26 -10.15 -11.08
N ARG A 241 -20.45 -10.78 -12.24
CA ARG A 241 -20.97 -12.14 -12.35
C ARG A 241 -20.12 -13.13 -11.55
N THR A 242 -18.80 -13.07 -11.68
CA THR A 242 -17.88 -13.99 -10.99
C THR A 242 -17.89 -13.79 -9.47
N ASN A 243 -18.06 -12.56 -8.98
CA ASN A 243 -18.02 -12.25 -7.55
C ASN A 243 -19.38 -12.36 -6.85
N LEU A 244 -20.50 -12.32 -7.59
CA LEU A 244 -21.86 -12.51 -7.06
C LEU A 244 -22.42 -13.92 -7.24
N SER A 245 -21.80 -14.76 -8.08
CA SER A 245 -22.23 -16.15 -8.21
C SER A 245 -21.95 -16.90 -6.90
N PRO A 246 -22.92 -17.63 -6.32
CA PRO A 246 -22.60 -18.50 -5.18
C PRO A 246 -21.49 -19.45 -5.62
N ARG A 247 -20.38 -19.46 -4.86
CA ARG A 247 -19.29 -20.42 -5.10
C ARG A 247 -19.91 -21.81 -5.18
N PRO A 248 -19.72 -22.58 -6.26
CA PRO A 248 -20.09 -23.98 -6.23
C PRO A 248 -19.33 -24.59 -5.05
N GLN A 249 -20.08 -25.19 -4.11
CA GLN A 249 -19.49 -25.96 -3.03
C GLN A 249 -18.60 -26.99 -3.73
N LEU A 250 -17.29 -26.87 -3.56
CA LEU A 250 -16.35 -27.89 -3.97
C LEU A 250 -16.76 -29.13 -3.18
N SER A 251 -17.49 -30.02 -3.86
CA SER A 251 -17.79 -31.34 -3.37
C SER A 251 -16.44 -31.95 -3.07
N GLN A 252 -16.20 -32.22 -1.77
CA GLN A 252 -15.15 -33.11 -1.34
C GLN A 252 -15.35 -34.40 -2.16
N ARG A 253 -14.54 -34.58 -3.20
CA ARG A 253 -14.44 -35.87 -3.86
C ARG A 253 -13.50 -36.73 -3.01
N PRO A 254 -13.86 -38.01 -2.86
CA PRO A 254 -13.37 -38.91 -1.82
C PRO A 254 -11.87 -39.17 -1.93
#